data_AF-A0A257W1R5-F1
#
_entry.id   AF-A0A257W1R5-F1
#
_cell.length_a   1.000
_cell.length_b   1.000
_cell.length_c   1.000
_cell.angle_alpha   90.00
_cell.angle_beta   90.00
_cell.angle_gamma   90.00
#
_symmetry.space_group_name_H-M   'P 1'
#
loop_
_entity.id
_entity.type
_entity.pdbx_description
1 polymer ?
#
loop_
_entity_poly.entity_id
_entity_poly.type
_entity_poly.pdbx_seq_one_letter_code
_entity_poly.pdbx_strand_id
1 'polypeptide(L)'
;MTPRQPTMAFLRARVDAGRSVFVCAAIFWAISVISSAAEPLREGFETWEPTWQAEVLGNQPARVYRERTESAGRSGRGELIRLESTEAEVEARLTQSLPAARVLDELTATVWIRSEQPGWTLVLSVVAPGAIDPRTGQPRRFVVRGDVYREPGRWSALHCRTTNTTINQRLALLRAQFPEIQDPGQLYVEGVSLEARIPQGITAVHVDDLEFGPIVPADVPNTDAIAGRAAAPLNVPKVEFRLDRLLVDGRPFFPRMVRYHGEPPELLAELGFNVVWIPDLSDTRLIRRLWEHGLWVTATPPRPRDASGALLKSGTAGLIPFTAEADPVLFWMLGTRLPGDDQSGIVGWIEQLEFADRRRARPIAADVAFDERRYSRDVDM
;
A
#
# COMPACT_ATOMS: atom_id res chain seq x y z
N MET A 1 95.70 -2.69 -45.77
CA MET A 1 94.99 -3.33 -44.65
C MET A 1 93.68 -2.59 -44.43
N THR A 2 92.59 -3.12 -44.96
CA THR A 2 91.23 -2.94 -44.39
C THR A 2 91.24 -3.50 -42.95
N PRO A 3 90.42 -2.98 -42.00
CA PRO A 3 88.96 -2.89 -42.16
C PRO A 3 88.21 -1.72 -41.47
N ARG A 4 86.91 -1.65 -41.82
CA ARG A 4 85.75 -1.12 -41.06
C ARG A 4 85.54 0.41 -40.92
N GLN A 5 84.87 0.96 -41.94
CA GLN A 5 83.59 1.73 -41.97
C GLN A 5 82.91 2.16 -40.64
N PRO A 6 81.93 3.11 -40.66
CA PRO A 6 81.81 4.35 -41.43
C PRO A 6 81.20 5.54 -40.63
N THR A 7 81.48 6.75 -41.14
CA THR A 7 80.70 8.01 -41.15
C THR A 7 79.60 8.28 -40.09
N MET A 8 79.85 9.28 -39.23
CA MET A 8 78.84 9.95 -38.40
C MET A 8 78.41 11.29 -39.00
N ALA A 9 77.11 11.53 -38.93
CA ALA A 9 76.36 12.64 -39.49
C ALA A 9 76.59 13.99 -38.80
N PHE A 10 76.44 15.08 -39.56
CA PHE A 10 75.87 16.34 -39.07
C PHE A 10 74.91 16.87 -40.13
N LEU A 11 73.62 16.58 -39.97
CA LEU A 11 72.55 17.25 -40.69
C LEU A 11 71.82 18.19 -39.74
N ARG A 12 71.90 19.49 -40.07
CA ARG A 12 71.15 20.58 -39.46
C ARG A 12 69.66 20.37 -39.72
N ALA A 13 68.89 20.65 -38.67
CA ALA A 13 67.45 20.73 -38.67
C ALA A 13 66.93 21.73 -39.71
N ARG A 14 65.92 21.31 -40.47
CA ARG A 14 64.84 22.17 -40.95
C ARG A 14 63.61 21.32 -41.25
N VAL A 15 62.56 21.62 -40.49
CA VAL A 15 61.12 21.63 -40.83
C VAL A 15 60.60 20.41 -41.59
N ASP A 16 59.79 19.61 -40.88
CA ASP A 16 58.51 19.14 -41.42
C ASP A 16 57.52 18.95 -40.27
N ALA A 17 56.69 19.98 -40.08
CA ALA A 17 55.46 19.89 -39.32
C ALA A 17 54.39 19.31 -40.25
N GLY A 18 54.16 18.00 -40.14
CA GLY A 18 53.09 17.38 -40.93
C GLY A 18 53.07 15.87 -40.79
N ARG A 19 52.01 15.37 -40.14
CA ARG A 19 51.56 13.97 -40.12
C ARG A 19 52.44 13.00 -39.34
N SER A 20 52.10 12.78 -38.07
CA SER A 20 51.97 11.43 -37.45
C SER A 20 51.78 11.53 -35.94
N VAL A 21 50.60 11.97 -35.50
CA VAL A 21 50.11 11.74 -34.12
C VAL A 21 48.64 11.35 -34.22
N PHE A 22 48.38 10.15 -34.73
CA PHE A 22 47.05 9.52 -34.67
C PHE A 22 47.21 7.99 -34.61
N VAL A 23 48.08 7.48 -33.73
CA VAL A 23 48.15 6.02 -33.47
C VAL A 23 48.30 5.67 -31.97
N CYS A 24 48.62 6.59 -31.05
CA CYS A 24 48.67 6.27 -29.62
C CYS A 24 47.41 6.64 -28.80
N ALA A 25 46.33 7.11 -29.44
CA ALA A 25 45.07 7.45 -28.76
C ALA A 25 43.97 6.37 -28.86
N ALA A 26 44.27 5.22 -29.47
CA ALA A 26 43.28 4.16 -29.75
C ALA A 26 43.40 2.91 -28.85
N ILE A 27 44.29 2.91 -27.84
CA ILE A 27 44.47 1.77 -26.91
C ILE A 27 44.31 2.20 -25.42
N PHE A 28 43.75 3.40 -25.17
CA PHE A 28 43.20 3.78 -23.85
C PHE A 28 41.68 3.98 -23.89
N TRP A 29 41.03 3.38 -24.90
CA TRP A 29 39.59 3.21 -25.01
C TRP A 29 39.23 1.72 -24.98
N ALA A 30 39.94 0.99 -24.11
CA ALA A 30 39.68 -0.41 -23.82
C ALA A 30 39.34 -0.53 -22.34
N ILE A 31 38.06 -0.82 -22.08
CA ILE A 31 37.56 -1.36 -20.81
C ILE A 31 37.53 -0.34 -19.66
N SER A 32 36.80 0.75 -19.83
CA SER A 32 35.86 1.13 -18.77
C SER A 32 34.60 0.30 -18.98
N VAL A 33 34.68 -0.99 -18.63
CA VAL A 33 33.50 -1.70 -18.14
C VAL A 33 33.15 -0.91 -16.89
N ILE A 34 32.19 0.01 -17.02
CA ILE A 34 31.42 0.44 -15.87
C ILE A 34 30.77 -0.86 -15.42
N SER A 35 31.39 -1.55 -14.46
CA SER A 35 30.66 -2.46 -13.61
C SER A 35 29.58 -1.57 -13.02
N SER A 36 28.37 -1.67 -13.57
CA SER A 36 27.16 -1.25 -12.89
C SER A 36 27.02 -2.19 -11.69
N ALA A 37 27.89 -2.03 -10.71
CA ALA A 37 27.73 -2.65 -9.42
C ALA A 37 26.46 -2.03 -8.85
N ALA A 38 25.40 -2.83 -8.83
CA ALA A 38 24.19 -2.52 -8.10
C ALA A 38 24.58 -2.20 -6.65
N GLU A 39 24.65 -0.91 -6.31
CA GLU A 39 25.04 -0.50 -4.96
C GLU A 39 23.97 -0.98 -3.97
N PRO A 40 24.36 -1.69 -2.90
CA PRO A 40 23.42 -2.05 -1.85
C PRO A 40 23.00 -0.79 -1.09
N LEU A 41 21.72 -0.69 -0.76
CA LEU A 41 21.24 0.29 0.20
C LEU A 41 21.83 -0.04 1.57
N ARG A 42 22.34 0.99 2.25
CA ARG A 42 22.77 0.92 3.65
C ARG A 42 22.09 2.05 4.41
N GLU A 43 21.34 1.69 5.44
CA GLU A 43 20.70 2.61 6.38
C GLU A 43 21.21 2.31 7.78
N GLY A 44 21.99 3.24 8.33
CA GLY A 44 22.60 3.14 9.66
C GLY A 44 21.88 3.96 10.74
N PHE A 45 20.72 4.54 10.45
CA PHE A 45 19.85 5.21 11.43
C PHE A 45 20.46 6.42 12.18
N GLU A 46 21.50 7.04 11.60
CA GLU A 46 22.23 8.16 12.23
C GLU A 46 21.47 9.50 12.23
N THR A 47 20.46 9.64 11.36
CA THR A 47 19.61 10.83 11.34
C THR A 47 18.59 10.82 12.48
N TRP A 48 18.04 11.97 12.83
CA TRP A 48 17.09 12.10 13.95
C TRP A 48 15.67 11.62 13.64
N GLU A 49 15.32 11.46 12.36
CA GLU A 49 13.97 11.10 11.94
C GLU A 49 13.78 9.58 11.90
N PRO A 50 12.83 9.01 12.66
CA PRO A 50 12.55 7.58 12.60
C PRO A 50 11.98 7.20 11.23
N THR A 51 12.48 6.11 10.65
CA THR A 51 12.07 5.64 9.31
C THR A 51 11.15 4.43 9.36
N TRP A 52 11.13 3.68 10.47
CA TRP A 52 10.22 2.55 10.60
C TRP A 52 8.81 3.01 10.93
N GLN A 53 7.85 2.48 10.20
CA GLN A 53 6.44 2.54 10.54
C GLN A 53 6.08 1.34 11.39
N ALA A 54 5.13 1.52 12.31
CA ALA A 54 4.78 0.50 13.28
C ALA A 54 3.27 0.43 13.41
N GLU A 55 2.75 -0.78 13.31
CA GLU A 55 1.33 -1.09 13.34
C GLU A 55 1.10 -2.30 14.24
N VAL A 56 0.05 -2.25 15.06
CA VAL A 56 -0.42 -3.39 15.86
C VAL A 56 -1.82 -3.73 15.36
N LEU A 57 -1.98 -4.95 14.86
CA LEU A 57 -3.17 -5.44 14.15
C LEU A 57 -4.21 -6.01 15.13
N GLY A 58 -4.39 -5.33 16.27
CA GLY A 58 -5.36 -5.68 17.30
C GLY A 58 -6.73 -5.05 17.07
N ASN A 59 -7.70 -5.49 17.85
CA ASN A 59 -9.02 -4.87 17.92
C ASN A 59 -9.01 -3.59 18.78
N GLN A 60 -8.00 -3.44 19.65
CA GLN A 60 -7.82 -2.29 20.51
C GLN A 60 -6.71 -1.35 19.99
N PRO A 61 -6.83 -0.04 20.20
CA PRO A 61 -5.78 0.90 19.82
C PRO A 61 -4.51 0.65 20.65
N ALA A 62 -3.41 0.34 19.98
CA ALA A 62 -2.10 0.26 20.59
C ALA A 62 -1.41 1.62 20.62
N ARG A 63 -0.57 1.86 21.64
CA ARG A 63 0.32 3.03 21.62
C ARG A 63 1.63 2.65 20.95
N VAL A 64 2.06 3.50 20.03
CA VAL A 64 3.31 3.33 19.29
C VAL A 64 4.17 4.55 19.57
N TYR A 65 5.36 4.30 20.09
CA TYR A 65 6.37 5.33 20.32
C TYR A 65 7.64 4.98 19.56
N ARG A 66 8.23 5.97 18.89
CA ARG A 66 9.43 5.80 18.06
C ARG A 66 10.39 6.93 18.35
N GLU A 67 11.64 6.57 18.59
CA GLU A 67 12.73 7.54 18.78
C GLU A 67 14.01 6.98 18.19
N ARG A 68 14.91 7.86 17.76
CA ARG A 68 16.29 7.50 17.44
C ARG A 68 17.22 8.07 18.48
N THR A 69 18.03 7.20 19.09
CA THR A 69 18.96 7.58 20.16
C THR A 69 20.27 6.80 20.05
N GLU A 70 21.35 7.37 20.61
CA GLU A 70 22.66 6.70 20.69
C GLU A 70 22.60 5.46 21.60
N SER A 71 21.78 5.49 22.66
CA SER A 71 21.56 4.33 23.53
C SER A 71 20.74 3.21 22.88
N ALA A 72 20.08 3.50 21.76
CA ALA A 72 19.30 2.53 21.01
C ALA A 72 20.09 1.84 19.90
N GLY A 73 21.24 2.39 19.51
CA GLY A 73 22.11 1.86 18.45
C GLY A 73 23.00 0.71 18.90
N ARG A 74 23.35 -0.14 17.95
CA ARG A 74 24.44 -1.10 18.04
C ARG A 74 25.77 -0.40 17.78
N SER A 75 25.82 0.49 16.79
CA SER A 75 26.96 1.36 16.50
C SER A 75 26.47 2.75 16.17
N GLY A 76 26.73 3.72 17.05
CA GLY A 76 26.19 5.06 16.88
C GLY A 76 24.72 5.11 17.31
N ARG A 77 23.84 5.59 16.44
CA ARG A 77 22.40 5.69 16.75
C ARG A 77 21.63 4.54 16.17
N GLY A 78 20.56 4.17 16.86
CA GLY A 78 19.60 3.19 16.37
C GLY A 78 18.19 3.67 16.59
N GLU A 79 17.26 2.98 15.96
CA GLU A 79 15.84 3.26 16.11
C GLU A 79 15.23 2.36 17.18
N LEU A 80 14.58 2.98 18.18
CA LEU A 80 13.83 2.29 19.22
C LEU A 80 12.34 2.46 18.96
N ILE A 81 11.65 1.33 18.84
CA ILE A 81 10.21 1.25 18.68
C ILE A 81 9.64 0.58 19.92
N ARG A 82 8.73 1.26 20.62
CA ARG A 82 7.95 0.72 21.74
C ARG A 82 6.50 0.56 21.33
N LEU A 83 5.99 -0.66 21.49
CA LEU A 83 4.62 -1.04 21.23
C LEU A 83 3.94 -1.36 22.56
N GLU A 84 2.84 -0.70 22.88
CA GLU A 84 2.03 -1.00 24.06
C GLU A 84 0.70 -1.61 23.63
N SER A 85 0.48 -2.88 23.98
CA SER A 85 -0.76 -3.61 23.71
C SER A 85 -1.49 -3.94 25.00
N THR A 86 -2.82 -3.80 24.99
CA THR A 86 -3.69 -4.28 26.07
C THR A 86 -4.21 -5.70 25.83
N GLU A 87 -3.95 -6.28 24.67
CA GLU A 87 -4.40 -7.62 24.29
C GLU A 87 -3.38 -8.69 24.67
N ALA A 88 -3.86 -9.88 25.04
CA ALA A 88 -3.01 -10.97 25.52
C ALA A 88 -1.94 -11.40 24.49
N GLU A 89 -2.30 -11.42 23.21
CA GLU A 89 -1.42 -11.77 22.10
C GLU A 89 -1.93 -11.08 20.83
N VAL A 90 -1.11 -10.24 20.19
CA VAL A 90 -1.53 -9.48 19.00
C VAL A 90 -0.42 -9.41 17.97
N GLU A 91 -0.76 -9.39 16.69
CA GLU A 91 0.23 -9.26 15.63
C GLU A 91 0.73 -7.82 15.53
N ALA A 92 2.04 -7.65 15.44
CA ALA A 92 2.71 -6.38 15.25
C ALA A 92 3.58 -6.43 13.99
N ARG A 93 3.56 -5.34 13.24
CA ARG A 93 4.34 -5.16 12.02
C ARG A 93 5.09 -3.85 12.09
N LEU A 94 6.41 -3.92 11.97
CA LEU A 94 7.26 -2.77 11.73
C LEU A 94 7.59 -2.77 10.24
N THR A 95 7.38 -1.69 9.50
CA THR A 95 7.64 -1.60 8.06
C THR A 95 8.63 -0.49 7.72
N GLN A 96 9.46 -0.72 6.72
CA GLN A 96 10.31 0.29 6.12
C GLN A 96 10.26 0.17 4.59
N SER A 97 10.05 1.29 3.91
CA SER A 97 10.07 1.35 2.46
C SER A 97 11.49 1.16 1.93
N LEU A 98 11.63 0.41 0.85
CA LEU A 98 12.89 0.17 0.15
C LEU A 98 12.80 0.74 -1.27
N PRO A 99 13.94 1.09 -1.90
CA PRO A 99 13.96 1.34 -3.34
C PRO A 99 13.47 0.10 -4.07
N ALA A 100 12.62 0.29 -5.08
CA ALA A 100 12.04 -0.81 -5.83
C ALA A 100 13.13 -1.60 -6.58
N ALA A 101 13.37 -2.83 -6.15
CA ALA A 101 14.42 -3.69 -6.70
C ALA A 101 13.81 -4.92 -7.35
N ARG A 102 14.26 -5.26 -8.57
CA ARG A 102 13.87 -6.51 -9.25
C ARG A 102 14.19 -7.70 -8.35
N VAL A 103 13.30 -8.68 -8.33
CA VAL A 103 13.57 -9.94 -7.62
C VAL A 103 14.68 -10.71 -8.36
N LEU A 104 15.80 -10.93 -7.67
CA LEU A 104 16.95 -11.71 -8.15
C LEU A 104 17.15 -12.95 -7.25
N ASP A 105 17.90 -13.95 -7.71
CA ASP A 105 18.18 -15.20 -6.95
C ASP A 105 19.27 -15.00 -5.86
N GLU A 106 19.37 -13.79 -5.32
CA GLU A 106 20.37 -13.39 -4.33
C GLU A 106 20.04 -12.08 -3.63
N LEU A 107 18.90 -11.44 -3.96
CA LEU A 107 18.49 -10.21 -3.32
C LEU A 107 18.24 -10.47 -1.84
N THR A 108 18.99 -9.77 -0.99
CA THR A 108 19.05 -10.02 0.45
C THR A 108 18.80 -8.71 1.19
N ALA A 109 17.92 -8.76 2.20
CA ALA A 109 17.87 -7.76 3.26
C ALA A 109 18.47 -8.34 4.54
N THR A 110 19.25 -7.52 5.23
CA THR A 110 19.82 -7.82 6.53
C THR A 110 19.51 -6.67 7.47
N VAL A 111 19.06 -6.95 8.69
CA VAL A 111 18.88 -5.91 9.70
C VAL A 111 19.28 -6.44 11.06
N TRP A 112 19.91 -5.59 11.87
CA TRP A 112 20.22 -5.90 13.25
C TRP A 112 19.06 -5.51 14.14
N ILE A 113 18.65 -6.44 15.00
CA ILE A 113 17.63 -6.15 16.00
C ILE A 113 18.04 -6.61 17.39
N ARG A 114 17.49 -5.94 18.40
CA ARG A 114 17.52 -6.38 19.80
C ARG A 114 16.16 -6.15 20.44
N SER A 115 15.59 -7.19 21.00
CA SER A 115 14.33 -7.14 21.75
C SER A 115 14.38 -8.13 22.91
N GLU A 116 13.66 -7.84 23.99
CA GLU A 116 13.43 -8.80 25.08
C GLU A 116 12.46 -9.92 24.63
N GLN A 117 11.78 -9.73 23.51
CA GLN A 117 10.82 -10.67 22.98
C GLN A 117 11.39 -11.45 21.78
N PRO A 118 11.37 -12.80 21.81
CA PRO A 118 11.69 -13.62 20.64
C PRO A 118 10.52 -13.66 19.63
N GLY A 119 10.79 -14.12 18.40
CA GLY A 119 9.75 -14.38 17.40
C GLY A 119 9.61 -13.31 16.31
N TRP A 120 10.37 -12.23 16.37
CA TRP A 120 10.47 -11.26 15.27
C TRP A 120 11.04 -11.92 14.02
N THR A 121 10.31 -11.85 12.93
CA THR A 121 10.69 -12.42 11.64
C THR A 121 10.98 -11.28 10.66
N LEU A 122 12.11 -11.34 9.96
CA LEU A 122 12.41 -10.42 8.86
C LEU A 122 11.67 -10.86 7.60
N VAL A 123 11.00 -9.92 6.94
CA VAL A 123 10.07 -10.21 5.83
C VAL A 123 10.25 -9.20 4.71
N LEU A 124 10.38 -9.67 3.47
CA LEU A 124 10.35 -8.84 2.26
C LEU A 124 8.95 -8.81 1.65
N SER A 125 8.48 -7.60 1.30
CA SER A 125 7.25 -7.39 0.54
C SER A 125 7.55 -7.45 -0.96
N VAL A 126 6.96 -8.42 -1.65
CA VAL A 126 7.12 -8.63 -3.10
C VAL A 126 5.82 -8.27 -3.81
N VAL A 127 5.95 -7.47 -4.87
CA VAL A 127 4.85 -7.02 -5.71
C VAL A 127 4.82 -7.81 -7.02
N ALA A 128 3.62 -8.25 -7.41
CA ALA A 128 3.34 -8.86 -8.71
C ALA A 128 2.53 -7.89 -9.59
N PRO A 129 3.19 -7.03 -10.41
CA PRO A 129 2.50 -5.95 -11.12
C PRO A 129 1.51 -6.44 -12.19
N GLY A 130 1.70 -7.62 -12.78
CA GLY A 130 0.76 -8.22 -13.72
C GLY A 130 -0.45 -8.86 -13.06
N ALA A 131 -0.38 -9.13 -11.75
CA ALA A 131 -1.49 -9.66 -10.97
C ALA A 131 -2.27 -8.52 -10.29
N ILE A 132 -3.19 -7.89 -11.01
CA ILE A 132 -4.01 -6.81 -10.46
C ILE A 132 -5.17 -7.39 -9.65
N ASP A 133 -5.38 -6.90 -8.43
CA ASP A 133 -6.58 -7.19 -7.66
C ASP A 133 -7.76 -6.41 -8.26
N PRO A 134 -8.82 -7.08 -8.77
CA PRO A 134 -9.95 -6.40 -9.40
C PRO A 134 -10.76 -5.53 -8.44
N ARG A 135 -10.69 -5.80 -7.13
CA ARG A 135 -11.42 -5.05 -6.09
C ARG A 135 -10.74 -3.72 -5.78
N THR A 136 -9.41 -3.70 -5.74
CA THR A 136 -8.64 -2.51 -5.33
C THR A 136 -7.97 -1.79 -6.50
N GLY A 137 -7.86 -2.44 -7.67
CA GLY A 137 -7.08 -1.95 -8.80
C GLY A 137 -5.57 -1.94 -8.57
N GLN A 138 -5.10 -2.46 -7.43
CA GLN A 138 -3.70 -2.46 -7.04
C GLN A 138 -3.03 -3.79 -7.39
N PRO A 139 -1.72 -3.79 -7.66
CA PRO A 139 -0.94 -5.02 -7.75
C PRO A 139 -1.08 -5.88 -6.49
N ARG A 140 -1.26 -7.18 -6.68
CA ARG A 140 -1.22 -8.16 -5.60
C ARG A 140 0.20 -8.23 -5.04
N ARG A 141 0.27 -8.44 -3.73
CA ARG A 141 1.48 -8.53 -2.95
C ARG A 141 1.54 -9.86 -2.24
N PHE A 142 2.74 -10.37 -2.07
CA PHE A 142 3.01 -11.52 -1.21
C PHE A 142 4.33 -11.31 -0.49
N VAL A 143 4.54 -12.10 0.56
CA VAL A 143 5.71 -11.94 1.43
C VAL A 143 6.68 -13.09 1.30
N VAL A 144 7.97 -12.77 1.41
CA VAL A 144 9.07 -13.72 1.58
C VAL A 144 9.54 -13.59 3.02
N ARG A 145 9.52 -14.68 3.78
CA ARG A 145 9.91 -14.71 5.19
C ARG A 145 11.35 -15.21 5.30
N GLY A 146 12.15 -14.53 6.10
CA GLY A 146 13.54 -14.86 6.41
C GLY A 146 13.71 -15.39 7.83
N ASP A 147 14.84 -15.04 8.42
CA ASP A 147 15.23 -15.44 9.76
C ASP A 147 14.25 -14.95 10.83
N VAL A 148 14.20 -15.73 11.91
CA VAL A 148 13.42 -15.43 13.12
C VAL A 148 14.40 -15.16 14.25
N TYR A 149 14.19 -14.06 14.97
CA TYR A 149 14.95 -13.67 16.15
C TYR A 149 14.66 -14.59 17.34
N ARG A 150 15.73 -15.11 17.95
CA ARG A 150 15.66 -16.17 18.97
C ARG A 150 16.42 -15.87 20.26
N GLU A 151 17.23 -14.81 20.31
CA GLU A 151 18.10 -14.51 21.46
C GLU A 151 17.65 -13.23 22.18
N PRO A 152 16.64 -13.29 23.08
CA PRO A 152 16.20 -12.15 23.87
C PRO A 152 17.33 -11.32 24.49
N GLY A 153 17.20 -10.00 24.42
CA GLY A 153 18.13 -9.04 24.98
C GLY A 153 19.47 -8.89 24.24
N ARG A 154 19.73 -9.67 23.17
CA ARG A 154 20.99 -9.62 22.42
C ARG A 154 20.80 -9.08 21.01
N TRP A 155 21.77 -8.31 20.53
CA TRP A 155 21.80 -7.93 19.13
C TRP A 155 22.00 -9.16 18.24
N SER A 156 21.14 -9.32 17.23
CA SER A 156 21.24 -10.39 16.23
C SER A 156 20.91 -9.85 14.85
N ALA A 157 21.70 -10.26 13.85
CA ALA A 157 21.39 -10.01 12.45
C ALA A 157 20.33 -11.00 11.97
N LEU A 158 19.24 -10.49 11.39
CA LEU A 158 18.27 -11.28 10.65
C LEU A 158 18.49 -11.11 9.16
N HIS A 159 18.39 -12.20 8.41
CA HIS A 159 18.55 -12.20 6.95
C HIS A 159 17.26 -12.66 6.28
N CYS A 160 16.90 -12.01 5.18
CA CYS A 160 15.83 -12.45 4.30
C CYS A 160 16.34 -12.41 2.86
N ARG A 161 16.48 -13.57 2.25
CA ARG A 161 16.96 -13.72 0.87
C ARG A 161 15.87 -14.25 -0.03
N THR A 162 15.69 -13.64 -1.19
CA THR A 162 14.87 -14.21 -2.25
C THR A 162 15.64 -15.34 -2.93
N THR A 163 14.97 -16.47 -3.10
CA THR A 163 15.47 -17.57 -3.93
C THR A 163 14.42 -17.92 -4.98
N ASN A 164 14.87 -18.41 -6.13
CA ASN A 164 13.97 -18.91 -7.17
C ASN A 164 12.95 -19.91 -6.62
N THR A 165 13.38 -20.80 -5.73
CA THR A 165 12.51 -21.77 -5.06
C THR A 165 11.42 -21.09 -4.24
N THR A 166 11.79 -20.16 -3.35
CA THR A 166 10.82 -19.48 -2.47
C THR A 166 9.84 -18.63 -3.28
N ILE A 167 10.33 -17.92 -4.30
CA ILE A 167 9.49 -17.08 -5.16
C ILE A 167 8.53 -17.94 -5.97
N ASN A 168 9.00 -19.03 -6.59
CA ASN A 168 8.13 -19.92 -7.37
C ASN A 168 7.06 -20.60 -6.51
N GLN A 169 7.39 -20.99 -5.27
CA GLN A 169 6.41 -21.52 -4.32
C GLN A 169 5.33 -20.49 -3.98
N ARG A 170 5.72 -19.23 -3.73
CA ARG A 170 4.76 -18.14 -3.44
C ARG A 170 3.89 -17.80 -4.65
N LEU A 171 4.48 -17.77 -5.85
CA LEU A 171 3.73 -17.57 -7.10
C LEU A 171 2.75 -18.72 -7.38
N ALA A 172 3.14 -19.96 -7.11
CA ALA A 172 2.25 -21.12 -7.27
C ALA A 172 1.03 -21.01 -6.33
N LEU A 173 1.25 -20.63 -5.07
CA LEU A 173 0.15 -20.37 -4.12
C LEU A 173 -0.73 -19.19 -4.57
N LEU A 174 -0.13 -18.11 -5.06
CA LEU A 174 -0.87 -16.95 -5.57
C LEU A 174 -1.76 -17.33 -6.76
N ARG A 175 -1.25 -18.11 -7.71
CA ARG A 175 -2.01 -18.60 -8.86
C ARG A 175 -3.10 -19.61 -8.48
N ALA A 176 -2.85 -20.44 -7.46
CA ALA A 176 -3.86 -21.36 -6.95
C ALA A 176 -5.03 -20.61 -6.28
N GLN A 177 -4.75 -19.50 -5.60
CA GLN A 177 -5.78 -18.63 -5.01
C GLN A 177 -6.51 -17.79 -6.06
N PHE A 178 -5.82 -17.38 -7.12
CA PHE A 178 -6.33 -16.48 -8.16
C PHE A 178 -6.00 -17.04 -9.56
N PRO A 179 -6.80 -17.99 -10.08
CA PRO A 179 -6.56 -18.64 -11.37
C PRO A 179 -6.55 -17.69 -12.58
N GLU A 180 -7.14 -16.50 -12.44
CA GLU A 180 -7.16 -15.45 -13.46
C GLU A 180 -5.78 -14.84 -13.75
N ILE A 181 -4.79 -15.05 -12.86
CA ILE A 181 -3.44 -14.54 -13.04
C ILE A 181 -2.69 -15.38 -14.09
N GLN A 182 -2.64 -14.87 -15.33
CA GLN A 182 -1.87 -15.49 -16.41
C GLN A 182 -0.37 -15.14 -16.33
N ASP A 183 -0.06 -13.85 -16.22
CA ASP A 183 1.30 -13.34 -16.13
C ASP A 183 1.44 -12.42 -14.89
N PRO A 184 2.27 -12.75 -13.90
CA PRO A 184 2.51 -11.88 -12.75
C PRO A 184 3.37 -10.64 -13.07
N GLY A 185 3.95 -10.56 -14.28
CA GLY A 185 4.87 -9.50 -14.67
C GLY A 185 6.22 -9.61 -13.97
N GLN A 186 7.06 -8.59 -14.15
CA GLN A 186 8.36 -8.53 -13.49
C GLN A 186 8.20 -8.21 -12.00
N LEU A 187 8.47 -9.21 -11.16
CA LEU A 187 8.39 -9.05 -9.71
C LEU A 187 9.45 -8.08 -9.19
N TYR A 188 9.09 -7.30 -8.18
CA TYR A 188 9.99 -6.43 -7.46
C TYR A 188 9.69 -6.39 -5.97
N VAL A 189 10.71 -6.11 -5.16
CA VAL A 189 10.60 -5.82 -3.74
C VAL A 189 10.39 -4.32 -3.55
N GLU A 190 9.44 -3.92 -2.71
CA GLU A 190 9.14 -2.50 -2.40
C GLU A 190 9.42 -2.13 -0.94
N GLY A 191 9.66 -3.12 -0.08
CA GLY A 191 9.79 -2.86 1.35
C GLY A 191 10.19 -4.08 2.15
N VAL A 192 10.59 -3.81 3.39
CA VAL A 192 10.94 -4.79 4.41
C VAL A 192 10.07 -4.59 5.63
N SER A 193 9.82 -5.66 6.36
CA SER A 193 9.11 -5.60 7.63
C SER A 193 9.69 -6.57 8.67
N LEU A 194 9.54 -6.19 9.94
CA LEU A 194 9.71 -7.07 11.07
C LEU A 194 8.31 -7.41 11.60
N GLU A 195 7.97 -8.69 11.60
CA GLU A 195 6.67 -9.17 12.04
C GLU A 195 6.82 -10.10 13.25
N ALA A 196 6.00 -9.88 14.27
CA ALA A 196 5.93 -10.75 15.45
C ALA A 196 4.52 -10.74 16.02
N ARG A 197 4.24 -11.72 16.87
CA ARG A 197 3.09 -11.65 17.76
C ARG A 197 3.56 -11.20 19.14
N ILE A 198 3.11 -10.02 19.60
CA ILE A 198 3.52 -9.41 20.87
C ILE A 198 2.52 -9.71 21.99
N PRO A 199 3.00 -9.91 23.24
CA PRO A 199 2.13 -10.13 24.38
C PRO A 199 1.49 -8.81 24.84
N GLN A 200 0.61 -8.92 25.83
CA GLN A 200 0.14 -7.76 26.59
C GLN A 200 1.29 -7.03 27.27
N GLY A 201 1.24 -5.71 27.27
CA GLY A 201 2.22 -4.82 27.89
C GLY A 201 3.08 -4.11 26.86
N ILE A 202 4.30 -3.75 27.27
CA ILE A 202 5.24 -3.00 26.45
C ILE A 202 6.25 -3.95 25.83
N THR A 203 6.30 -3.98 24.50
CA THR A 203 7.37 -4.62 23.72
C THR A 203 8.27 -3.55 23.12
N ALA A 204 9.56 -3.63 23.41
CA ALA A 204 10.59 -2.76 22.85
C ALA A 204 11.40 -3.50 21.78
N VAL A 205 11.63 -2.86 20.64
CA VAL A 205 12.46 -3.36 19.55
C VAL A 205 13.46 -2.27 19.18
N HIS A 206 14.74 -2.59 19.31
CA HIS A 206 15.83 -1.79 18.79
C HIS A 206 16.19 -2.31 17.41
N VAL A 207 16.37 -1.40 16.46
CA VAL A 207 16.70 -1.70 15.07
C VAL A 207 17.91 -0.87 14.65
N ASP A 208 18.84 -1.52 13.94
CA ASP A 208 20.05 -0.88 13.43
C ASP A 208 20.56 -1.58 12.16
N ASP A 209 21.50 -0.95 11.45
CA ASP A 209 22.27 -1.51 10.33
C ASP A 209 21.41 -2.27 9.31
N LEU A 210 20.48 -1.58 8.63
CA LEU A 210 19.71 -2.17 7.54
C LEU A 210 20.52 -2.14 6.24
N GLU A 211 20.78 -3.32 5.69
CA GLU A 211 21.39 -3.49 4.37
C GLU A 211 20.41 -4.17 3.41
N PHE A 212 20.37 -3.72 2.16
CA PHE A 212 19.53 -4.32 1.12
C PHE A 212 20.21 -4.30 -0.24
N GLY A 213 20.39 -5.47 -0.86
CA GLY A 213 20.95 -5.56 -2.20
C GLY A 213 21.22 -6.99 -2.68
N PRO A 214 21.73 -7.15 -3.91
CA PRO A 214 22.05 -6.09 -4.87
C PRO A 214 20.80 -5.43 -5.48
N ILE A 215 20.81 -4.10 -5.66
CA ILE A 215 19.66 -3.36 -6.22
C ILE A 215 19.79 -3.22 -7.74
N VAL A 216 18.97 -3.96 -8.47
CA VAL A 216 18.68 -3.63 -9.87
C VAL A 216 17.34 -2.91 -9.90
N PRO A 217 17.27 -1.62 -10.27
CA PRO A 217 16.02 -0.87 -10.29
C PRO A 217 14.95 -1.61 -11.08
N ALA A 218 13.80 -1.81 -10.44
CA ALA A 218 12.63 -2.32 -11.15
C ALA A 218 12.08 -1.21 -12.05
N ASP A 219 11.66 -1.59 -13.26
CA ASP A 219 10.75 -0.74 -14.02
C ASP A 219 9.40 -0.84 -13.33
N VAL A 220 9.24 -0.09 -12.24
CA VAL A 220 7.96 0.02 -11.54
C VAL A 220 7.01 0.60 -12.59
N PRO A 221 6.06 -0.20 -13.11
CA PRO A 221 5.13 0.33 -14.09
C PRO A 221 4.46 1.49 -13.39
N ASN A 222 4.55 2.68 -13.99
CA ASN A 222 4.12 3.91 -13.35
C ASN A 222 2.73 3.65 -12.79
N THR A 223 2.64 3.47 -11.47
CA THR A 223 1.35 3.14 -10.87
C THR A 223 0.45 4.34 -11.08
N ASP A 224 0.94 5.54 -11.37
CA ASP A 224 0.13 6.67 -11.83
C ASP A 224 -0.39 6.56 -13.28
N ALA A 225 0.18 5.68 -14.12
CA ALA A 225 -0.32 5.39 -15.47
C ALA A 225 -1.26 4.16 -15.49
N ILE A 226 -1.06 3.20 -14.58
CA ILE A 226 -1.98 2.07 -14.37
C ILE A 226 -3.15 2.48 -13.45
N ALA A 227 -2.89 3.24 -12.39
CA ALA A 227 -3.84 4.00 -11.56
C ALA A 227 -4.32 5.31 -12.23
N GLY A 228 -3.68 5.74 -13.31
CA GLY A 228 -4.29 6.66 -14.28
C GLY A 228 -5.55 6.06 -14.92
N ARG A 229 -5.71 4.74 -14.81
CA ARG A 229 -6.93 4.01 -15.12
C ARG A 229 -7.64 3.44 -13.88
N ALA A 230 -7.12 3.70 -12.69
CA ALA A 230 -7.76 3.42 -11.41
C ALA A 230 -7.50 4.54 -10.38
N ALA A 231 -8.27 5.62 -10.52
CA ALA A 231 -8.51 6.67 -9.54
C ALA A 231 -7.27 7.16 -8.78
N ALA A 232 -6.76 8.34 -9.18
CA ALA A 232 -6.21 9.30 -8.22
C ALA A 232 -7.09 9.30 -6.95
N PRO A 233 -6.55 9.48 -5.72
CA PRO A 233 -7.40 9.62 -4.55
C PRO A 233 -8.44 10.66 -4.90
N LEU A 234 -9.71 10.22 -5.03
CA LEU A 234 -10.78 11.14 -5.31
C LEU A 234 -10.65 12.18 -4.20
N ASN A 235 -10.57 13.45 -4.56
CA ASN A 235 -10.77 14.49 -3.58
C ASN A 235 -12.24 14.36 -3.16
N VAL A 236 -12.49 13.45 -2.21
CA VAL A 236 -13.83 13.05 -1.82
C VAL A 236 -14.36 14.22 -1.02
N PRO A 237 -15.34 14.96 -1.56
CA PRO A 237 -15.79 16.19 -0.94
C PRO A 237 -16.36 15.87 0.44
N LYS A 238 -16.29 16.86 1.33
CA LYS A 238 -16.95 16.75 2.62
C LYS A 238 -18.46 16.82 2.39
N VAL A 239 -19.19 15.78 2.79
CA VAL A 239 -20.65 15.73 2.70
C VAL A 239 -21.24 15.92 4.08
N GLU A 240 -22.18 16.84 4.21
CA GLU A 240 -22.90 17.11 5.47
C GLU A 240 -24.37 17.37 5.17
N PHE A 241 -25.27 16.91 6.04
CA PHE A 241 -26.65 17.38 6.05
C PHE A 241 -26.81 18.43 7.14
N ARG A 242 -27.16 19.66 6.77
CA ARG A 242 -27.27 20.78 7.72
C ARG A 242 -28.35 21.76 7.29
N LEU A 243 -29.21 22.17 8.23
CA LEU A 243 -30.30 23.13 8.00
C LEU A 243 -31.21 22.68 6.83
N ASP A 244 -31.64 21.41 6.88
CA ASP A 244 -32.53 20.77 5.89
C ASP A 244 -31.97 20.76 4.45
N ARG A 245 -30.64 20.74 4.32
CA ARG A 245 -29.94 20.74 3.04
C ARG A 245 -28.74 19.80 3.07
N LEU A 246 -28.60 19.05 1.99
CA LEU A 246 -27.36 18.34 1.71
C LEU A 246 -26.32 19.34 1.18
N LEU A 247 -25.14 19.33 1.80
CA LEU A 247 -24.00 20.15 1.46
C LEU A 247 -22.87 19.25 0.95
N VAL A 248 -22.29 19.61 -0.19
CA VAL A 248 -21.09 18.95 -0.74
C VAL A 248 -20.02 20.02 -0.86
N ASP A 249 -18.92 19.87 -0.11
CA ASP A 249 -17.89 20.91 0.10
C ASP A 249 -18.48 22.27 0.50
N GLY A 250 -19.48 22.24 1.39
CA GLY A 250 -20.14 23.44 1.90
C GLY A 250 -21.10 24.11 0.92
N ARG A 251 -21.32 23.55 -0.27
CA ARG A 251 -22.28 24.07 -1.26
C ARG A 251 -23.58 23.27 -1.24
N PRO A 252 -24.76 23.92 -1.28
CA PRO A 252 -26.03 23.22 -1.42
C PRO A 252 -26.04 22.30 -2.64
N PHE A 253 -26.42 21.05 -2.42
CA PHE A 253 -26.52 20.02 -3.43
C PHE A 253 -27.91 19.40 -3.37
N PHE A 254 -28.58 19.28 -4.52
CA PHE A 254 -29.90 18.66 -4.61
C PHE A 254 -29.79 17.31 -5.33
N PRO A 255 -29.98 16.18 -4.64
CA PRO A 255 -29.94 14.85 -5.25
C PRO A 255 -31.10 14.64 -6.21
N ARG A 256 -30.78 14.48 -7.49
CA ARG A 256 -31.66 13.93 -8.53
C ARG A 256 -31.17 12.51 -8.78
N MET A 257 -31.73 11.60 -8.00
CA MET A 257 -31.25 10.23 -7.92
C MET A 257 -32.02 9.27 -8.83
N VAL A 258 -31.33 8.26 -9.33
CA VAL A 258 -31.92 7.13 -10.08
C VAL A 258 -31.28 5.82 -9.64
N ARG A 259 -32.04 4.73 -9.65
CA ARG A 259 -31.50 3.39 -9.40
C ARG A 259 -30.88 2.83 -10.67
N TYR A 260 -29.68 2.28 -10.54
CA TYR A 260 -28.97 1.70 -11.67
C TYR A 260 -29.52 0.33 -12.06
N HIS A 261 -29.86 0.16 -13.34
CA HIS A 261 -30.30 -1.10 -13.95
C HIS A 261 -29.48 -1.48 -15.19
N GLY A 262 -28.31 -0.87 -15.39
CA GLY A 262 -27.43 -1.17 -16.53
C GLY A 262 -27.47 -0.11 -17.64
N GLU A 263 -28.12 1.03 -17.39
CA GLU A 263 -28.17 2.13 -18.33
C GLU A 263 -26.78 2.74 -18.59
N PRO A 264 -26.49 3.23 -19.80
CA PRO A 264 -25.26 3.96 -20.06
C PRO A 264 -25.16 5.22 -19.19
N PRO A 265 -24.03 5.47 -18.48
CA PRO A 265 -23.85 6.67 -17.64
C PRO A 265 -24.09 7.99 -18.36
N GLU A 266 -23.69 8.09 -19.62
CA GLU A 266 -23.92 9.25 -20.48
C GLU A 266 -25.41 9.58 -20.62
N LEU A 267 -26.26 8.57 -20.78
CA LEU A 267 -27.70 8.74 -20.87
C LEU A 267 -28.29 9.23 -19.55
N LEU A 268 -27.82 8.68 -18.42
CA LEU A 268 -28.28 9.11 -17.08
C LEU A 268 -27.94 10.59 -16.83
N ALA A 269 -26.75 11.03 -17.23
CA ALA A 269 -26.32 12.43 -17.14
C ALA A 269 -27.15 13.34 -18.07
N GLU A 270 -27.40 12.92 -19.32
CA GLU A 270 -28.24 13.66 -20.28
C GLU A 270 -29.69 13.83 -19.80
N LEU A 271 -30.24 12.82 -19.12
CA LEU A 271 -31.56 12.88 -18.49
C LEU A 271 -31.60 13.80 -17.24
N GLY A 272 -30.46 14.33 -16.82
CA GLY A 272 -30.34 15.31 -15.74
C GLY A 272 -30.18 14.70 -14.34
N PHE A 273 -29.98 13.38 -14.22
CA PHE A 273 -29.61 12.78 -12.95
C PHE A 273 -28.21 13.23 -12.53
N ASN A 274 -27.98 13.31 -11.22
CA ASN A 274 -26.66 13.66 -10.67
C ASN A 274 -26.20 12.71 -9.56
N VAL A 275 -27.06 11.76 -9.13
CA VAL A 275 -26.72 10.69 -8.19
C VAL A 275 -27.27 9.38 -8.73
N VAL A 276 -26.49 8.31 -8.65
CA VAL A 276 -26.91 6.97 -9.07
C VAL A 276 -26.83 6.02 -7.87
N TRP A 277 -27.94 5.35 -7.57
CA TRP A 277 -28.01 4.32 -6.57
C TRP A 277 -27.57 2.99 -7.16
N ILE A 278 -26.36 2.57 -6.79
CA ILE A 278 -25.73 1.35 -7.31
C ILE A 278 -26.04 0.12 -6.45
N PRO A 279 -26.09 -1.08 -7.06
CA PRO A 279 -26.36 -2.32 -6.35
C PRO A 279 -25.15 -2.88 -5.60
N ASP A 280 -23.94 -2.57 -6.06
CA ASP A 280 -22.70 -3.16 -5.54
C ASP A 280 -21.58 -2.11 -5.50
N LEU A 281 -21.12 -1.80 -4.28
CA LEU A 281 -20.03 -0.85 -4.04
C LEU A 281 -18.66 -1.38 -4.47
N SER A 282 -18.52 -2.68 -4.70
CA SER A 282 -17.28 -3.29 -5.17
C SER A 282 -17.07 -3.14 -6.69
N ASP A 283 -18.10 -2.71 -7.44
CA ASP A 283 -17.99 -2.44 -8.88
C ASP A 283 -17.31 -1.09 -9.16
N THR A 284 -15.99 -1.07 -8.95
CA THR A 284 -15.14 0.10 -9.19
C THR A 284 -15.15 0.58 -10.64
N ARG A 285 -15.46 -0.31 -11.61
CA ARG A 285 -15.57 0.04 -13.03
C ARG A 285 -16.84 0.84 -13.29
N LEU A 286 -17.97 0.42 -12.73
CA LEU A 286 -19.22 1.18 -12.79
C LEU A 286 -19.05 2.55 -12.13
N ILE A 287 -18.54 2.58 -10.89
CA ILE A 287 -18.34 3.81 -10.13
C ILE A 287 -17.50 4.80 -10.95
N ARG A 288 -16.37 4.36 -11.52
CA ARG A 288 -15.52 5.23 -12.33
C ARG A 288 -16.24 5.82 -13.54
N ARG A 289 -16.97 5.00 -14.29
CA ARG A 289 -17.73 5.48 -15.46
C ARG A 289 -18.78 6.52 -15.03
N LEU A 290 -19.49 6.31 -13.93
CA LEU A 290 -20.44 7.29 -13.39
C LEU A 290 -19.75 8.62 -13.08
N TRP A 291 -18.61 8.57 -12.39
CA TRP A 291 -17.81 9.74 -12.04
C TRP A 291 -17.29 10.51 -13.28
N GLU A 292 -16.82 9.82 -14.31
CA GLU A 292 -16.37 10.43 -15.57
C GLU A 292 -17.47 11.23 -16.28
N HIS A 293 -18.74 10.88 -16.04
CA HIS A 293 -19.92 11.58 -16.55
C HIS A 293 -20.54 12.56 -15.52
N GLY A 294 -19.83 12.87 -14.43
CA GLY A 294 -20.28 13.83 -13.42
C GLY A 294 -21.41 13.33 -12.53
N LEU A 295 -21.61 12.01 -12.45
CA LEU A 295 -22.62 11.36 -11.62
C LEU A 295 -22.01 10.90 -10.29
N TRP A 296 -22.63 11.30 -9.19
CA TRP A 296 -22.32 10.82 -7.85
C TRP A 296 -22.92 9.44 -7.60
N VAL A 297 -22.47 8.77 -6.55
CA VAL A 297 -22.93 7.44 -6.17
C VAL A 297 -23.60 7.47 -4.80
N THR A 298 -24.70 6.74 -4.66
CA THR A 298 -25.24 6.29 -3.37
C THR A 298 -25.41 4.78 -3.38
N ALA A 299 -25.46 4.16 -2.20
CA ALA A 299 -25.58 2.73 -2.06
C ALA A 299 -26.35 2.37 -0.80
N THR A 300 -26.86 1.15 -0.79
CA THR A 300 -27.40 0.56 0.44
C THR A 300 -26.24 0.10 1.32
N PRO A 301 -26.23 0.45 2.61
CA PRO A 301 -25.19 -0.02 3.51
C PRO A 301 -25.08 -1.54 3.51
N PRO A 302 -23.87 -2.10 3.70
CA PRO A 302 -23.75 -3.53 3.93
C PRO A 302 -24.47 -3.92 5.22
N ARG A 303 -24.98 -5.16 5.26
CA ARG A 303 -25.52 -5.78 6.48
C ARG A 303 -24.63 -6.94 6.89
N PRO A 304 -24.31 -7.11 8.19
CA PRO A 304 -23.54 -8.24 8.67
C PRO A 304 -24.23 -9.57 8.32
N ARG A 305 -23.45 -10.53 7.80
CA ARG A 305 -23.92 -11.88 7.45
C ARG A 305 -23.07 -12.93 8.17
N ASP A 306 -23.67 -14.05 8.53
CA ASP A 306 -22.94 -15.19 9.05
C ASP A 306 -22.23 -15.98 7.94
N ALA A 307 -21.49 -17.03 8.32
CA ALA A 307 -20.77 -17.89 7.37
C ALA A 307 -21.68 -18.62 6.37
N SER A 308 -23.00 -18.70 6.65
CA SER A 308 -24.01 -19.28 5.76
C SER A 308 -24.66 -18.24 4.84
N GLY A 309 -24.32 -16.96 4.99
CA GLY A 309 -24.89 -15.83 4.26
C GLY A 309 -26.20 -15.28 4.86
N ALA A 310 -26.67 -15.84 5.97
CA ALA A 310 -27.86 -15.36 6.67
C ALA A 310 -27.56 -14.02 7.35
N LEU A 311 -28.55 -13.11 7.33
CA LEU A 311 -28.41 -11.81 7.99
C LEU A 311 -28.29 -12.00 9.50
N LEU A 312 -27.22 -11.46 10.07
CA LEU A 312 -27.05 -11.42 11.51
C LEU A 312 -27.96 -10.33 12.09
N LYS A 313 -28.56 -10.60 13.24
CA LYS A 313 -29.37 -9.61 13.95
C LYS A 313 -28.47 -8.49 14.48
N SER A 314 -28.99 -7.27 14.46
CA SER A 314 -28.35 -6.09 15.07
C SER A 314 -28.02 -6.42 16.54
N GLY A 315 -26.73 -6.32 16.90
CA GLY A 315 -26.20 -6.66 18.23
C GLY A 315 -25.36 -7.95 18.33
N THR A 316 -25.34 -8.81 17.29
CA THR A 316 -24.50 -10.04 17.28
C THR A 316 -23.16 -9.86 16.55
N ALA A 317 -23.09 -8.94 15.59
CA ALA A 317 -21.87 -8.56 14.88
C ALA A 317 -21.97 -7.11 14.38
N GLY A 318 -20.86 -6.36 14.45
CA GLY A 318 -20.76 -4.99 13.92
C GLY A 318 -20.22 -4.96 12.48
N LEU A 319 -20.40 -3.81 11.82
CA LEU A 319 -19.72 -3.54 10.55
C LEU A 319 -18.26 -3.15 10.83
N ILE A 320 -17.34 -3.68 10.03
CA ILE A 320 -15.93 -3.26 10.05
C ILE A 320 -15.86 -1.82 9.52
N PRO A 321 -15.02 -0.93 10.10
CA PRO A 321 -14.85 0.43 9.60
C PRO A 321 -14.61 0.48 8.09
N PHE A 322 -15.33 1.37 7.40
CA PHE A 322 -15.23 1.46 5.95
C PHE A 322 -13.87 1.97 5.49
N THR A 323 -13.33 1.31 4.48
CA THR A 323 -12.08 1.69 3.82
C THR A 323 -12.35 2.64 2.63
N ALA A 324 -11.31 3.01 1.90
CA ALA A 324 -11.39 3.90 0.73
C ALA A 324 -12.34 3.41 -0.38
N GLU A 325 -12.78 2.15 -0.37
CA GLU A 325 -13.78 1.63 -1.32
C GLU A 325 -15.14 2.30 -1.18
N ALA A 326 -15.52 2.68 0.04
CA ALA A 326 -16.78 3.36 0.27
C ALA A 326 -16.71 4.86 -0.06
N ASP A 327 -15.52 5.46 -0.14
CA ASP A 327 -15.33 6.90 -0.30
C ASP A 327 -16.16 7.57 -1.44
N PRO A 328 -16.46 6.91 -2.59
CA PRO A 328 -17.32 7.47 -3.62
C PRO A 328 -18.80 7.70 -3.23
N VAL A 329 -19.26 7.11 -2.13
CA VAL A 329 -20.65 7.23 -1.66
C VAL A 329 -20.88 8.59 -1.03
N LEU A 330 -21.85 9.32 -1.57
CA LEU A 330 -22.27 10.64 -1.11
C LEU A 330 -23.03 10.56 0.22
N PHE A 331 -24.04 9.68 0.27
CA PHE A 331 -24.86 9.38 1.44
C PHE A 331 -25.33 7.93 1.33
N TRP A 332 -25.77 7.36 2.45
CA TRP A 332 -26.26 5.99 2.53
C TRP A 332 -27.77 5.92 2.32
N MET A 333 -28.26 5.02 1.46
CA MET A 333 -29.69 4.79 1.25
C MET A 333 -30.13 3.48 1.92
N LEU A 334 -30.78 3.56 3.08
CA LEU A 334 -31.20 2.39 3.86
C LEU A 334 -32.15 1.46 3.08
N GLY A 335 -32.97 2.04 2.21
CA GLY A 335 -33.87 1.31 1.34
C GLY A 335 -35.11 2.13 0.99
N THR A 336 -36.00 1.47 0.25
CA THR A 336 -37.30 2.02 -0.14
C THR A 336 -38.42 1.38 0.66
N ARG A 337 -39.43 2.18 0.99
CA ARG A 337 -40.65 1.77 1.69
C ARG A 337 -40.38 0.97 2.96
N LEU A 338 -39.51 1.47 3.82
CA LEU A 338 -39.21 0.82 5.11
C LEU A 338 -40.51 0.66 5.92
N PRO A 339 -40.77 -0.55 6.46
CA PRO A 339 -41.97 -0.82 7.23
C PRO A 339 -41.84 -0.32 8.68
N GLY A 340 -42.97 -0.13 9.36
CA GLY A 340 -42.99 0.38 10.74
C GLY A 340 -42.78 -0.68 11.84
N ASP A 341 -42.76 -1.97 11.50
CA ASP A 341 -42.76 -3.10 12.44
C ASP A 341 -41.35 -3.57 12.86
N ASP A 342 -40.32 -3.31 12.05
CA ASP A 342 -38.91 -3.70 12.31
C ASP A 342 -38.00 -2.51 12.73
N GLN A 343 -38.57 -1.57 13.50
CA GLN A 343 -37.87 -0.34 13.89
C GLN A 343 -36.57 -0.63 14.66
N SER A 344 -36.62 -1.51 15.67
CA SER A 344 -35.45 -1.81 16.51
C SER A 344 -34.30 -2.42 15.71
N GLY A 345 -34.62 -3.20 14.66
CA GLY A 345 -33.63 -3.76 13.76
C GLY A 345 -32.94 -2.68 12.93
N ILE A 346 -33.72 -1.73 12.41
CA ILE A 346 -33.22 -0.61 11.59
C ILE A 346 -32.38 0.36 12.41
N VAL A 347 -32.84 0.75 13.61
CA VAL A 347 -32.05 1.63 14.51
C VAL A 347 -30.71 0.98 14.84
N GLY A 348 -30.70 -0.31 15.19
CA GLY A 348 -29.44 -1.02 15.43
C GLY A 348 -28.54 -1.11 14.19
N TRP A 349 -29.11 -1.10 12.98
CA TRP A 349 -28.35 -1.06 11.74
C TRP A 349 -27.75 0.33 11.46
N ILE A 350 -28.49 1.40 11.78
CA ILE A 350 -28.01 2.79 11.73
C ILE A 350 -26.84 2.98 12.68
N GLU A 351 -26.95 2.53 13.94
CA GLU A 351 -25.85 2.64 14.92
C GLU A 351 -24.57 1.91 14.45
N GLN A 352 -24.72 0.73 13.84
CA GLN A 352 -23.59 -0.01 13.26
C GLN A 352 -22.96 0.73 12.08
N LEU A 353 -23.80 1.36 11.26
CA LEU A 353 -23.37 2.15 10.12
C LEU A 353 -22.60 3.39 10.56
N GLU A 354 -23.12 4.14 11.53
CA GLU A 354 -22.45 5.31 12.10
C GLU A 354 -21.10 4.96 12.71
N PHE A 355 -21.01 3.82 13.41
CA PHE A 355 -19.74 3.33 13.93
C PHE A 355 -18.74 3.02 12.81
N ALA A 356 -19.16 2.28 11.78
CA ALA A 356 -18.30 1.90 10.67
C ALA A 356 -17.91 3.09 9.78
N ASP A 357 -18.76 4.11 9.70
CA ASP A 357 -18.56 5.29 8.87
C ASP A 357 -18.09 6.53 9.65
N ARG A 358 -17.67 6.36 10.90
CA ARG A 358 -17.31 7.46 11.82
C ARG A 358 -16.27 8.44 11.26
N ARG A 359 -15.40 7.99 10.36
CA ARG A 359 -14.38 8.83 9.71
C ARG A 359 -14.99 9.87 8.77
N ARG A 360 -16.03 9.50 8.02
CA ARG A 360 -16.66 10.36 7.01
C ARG A 360 -17.96 10.96 7.52
N ALA A 361 -18.65 10.28 8.44
CA ALA A 361 -19.93 10.67 9.03
C ALA A 361 -20.94 11.11 7.95
N ARG A 362 -21.13 10.25 6.94
CA ARG A 362 -21.98 10.59 5.80
C ARG A 362 -23.46 10.55 6.19
N PRO A 363 -24.28 11.41 5.57
CA PRO A 363 -25.71 11.40 5.82
C PRO A 363 -26.35 10.05 5.51
N ILE A 364 -27.41 9.74 6.24
CA ILE A 364 -28.24 8.56 6.05
C ILE A 364 -29.59 9.03 5.51
N ALA A 365 -30.05 8.39 4.44
CA ALA A 365 -31.32 8.64 3.78
C ALA A 365 -32.20 7.39 3.80
N ALA A 366 -33.52 7.58 3.89
CA ALA A 366 -34.47 6.49 3.83
C ALA A 366 -35.79 6.91 3.18
N ASP A 367 -36.35 6.04 2.37
CA ASP A 367 -37.76 6.14 1.97
C ASP A 367 -38.60 5.27 2.92
N VAL A 368 -39.48 5.93 3.67
CA VAL A 368 -40.26 5.36 4.77
C VAL A 368 -41.73 5.31 4.36
N ALA A 369 -42.37 4.16 4.53
CA ALA A 369 -43.79 4.00 4.18
C ALA A 369 -44.75 4.25 5.37
N PHE A 370 -44.24 4.15 6.62
CA PHE A 370 -45.02 4.28 7.84
C PHE A 370 -44.15 4.81 9.01
N ASP A 371 -44.76 5.54 9.93
CA ASP A 371 -44.14 6.03 11.18
C ASP A 371 -42.95 6.99 10.97
N GLU A 372 -43.10 7.91 10.00
CA GLU A 372 -42.08 8.86 9.55
C GLU A 372 -41.51 9.71 10.68
N ARG A 373 -42.36 10.11 11.64
CA ARG A 373 -41.97 10.91 12.81
C ARG A 373 -40.94 10.21 13.68
N ARG A 374 -40.93 8.88 13.69
CA ARG A 374 -39.95 8.11 14.46
C ARG A 374 -38.63 7.98 13.68
N TYR A 375 -38.70 7.66 12.39
CA TYR A 375 -37.50 7.56 11.55
C TYR A 375 -36.76 8.89 11.37
N SER A 376 -37.47 10.02 11.41
CA SER A 376 -36.86 11.35 11.32
C SER A 376 -35.93 11.73 12.48
N ARG A 377 -35.78 10.86 13.49
CA ARG A 377 -34.85 11.04 14.61
C ARG A 377 -33.50 10.37 14.37
N ASP A 378 -33.48 9.35 13.52
CA ASP A 378 -32.34 8.46 13.32
C ASP A 378 -31.78 8.54 11.88
N VAL A 379 -32.49 9.24 10.99
CA VAL A 379 -32.14 9.42 9.57
C VAL A 379 -32.06 10.92 9.26
N ASP A 380 -31.06 11.32 8.47
CA ASP A 380 -30.85 12.73 8.10
C ASP A 380 -31.80 13.20 6.99
N MET A 381 -32.12 12.31 6.04
CA MET A 381 -32.76 12.64 4.75
C MET A 381 -33.98 11.81 4.40
#